data_AF-F9RNH0-F1
#
_entry.id   AF-F9RNH0-F1
#
_cell.length_a   1.000
_cell.length_b   1.000
_cell.length_c   1.000
_cell.angle_alpha   90.00
_cell.angle_beta   90.00
_cell.angle_gamma   90.00
#
_symmetry.space_group_name_H-M   'P 1'
#
loop_
_entity.id
_entity.type
_entity.pdbx_description
1 polymer ?
#
loop_
_entity_poly.entity_id
_entity_poly.type
_entity_poly.pdbx_seq_one_letter_code
_entity_poly.pdbx_strand_id
1 'polypeptide(L)'
;MTTTFKGYPRPNGTFGIRNSVMIVAIDECCEGIARNISKEIDDSVVVTNHYTCMYGGNEEMIDTIIHTATNPNIAGVLVIAMGCGSIDPEMVAEPVRKEGLPVHALTVIKNKGTIETIKDGVELAKELKAYADSVERVDAPISALRIGIKCGGSDTSSGLASNPSVGAASDKLVDMGAITMAGELLELLGCEDILKERSVTPEVGEKIERLIAEDLKRWHVIEGTETMSIGNSVGGLTTIDEKSQGAMHKTGTRPIQDCLRINHIHREKPTVPGFYLTETTMLCGGAAMHFASLGCQLILWTAGAAGFNNSIVPVIRVSGNTSLITADMDINACGIMDATDTIDNVSNQIIDKVFAVASGAPTNLEGVGFAYASLYQKDQRLEHVIGICPQ
;
A
#
# COMPACT_ATOMS: atom_id res chain seq x y z
N MET A 1 16.19 -7.76 -21.18
CA MET A 1 15.70 -7.03 -19.99
C MET A 1 16.05 -7.87 -18.78
N THR A 2 16.51 -7.24 -17.70
CA THR A 2 16.78 -7.92 -16.41
C THR A 2 15.46 -8.53 -15.93
N THR A 3 15.47 -9.81 -15.53
CA THR A 3 14.27 -10.52 -15.04
C THR A 3 14.37 -10.85 -13.55
N THR A 4 15.35 -10.27 -12.87
CA THR A 4 15.64 -10.48 -11.45
C THR A 4 15.89 -9.15 -10.75
N PHE A 5 15.75 -9.14 -9.42
CA PHE A 5 16.13 -8.04 -8.54
C PHE A 5 16.87 -8.57 -7.31
N LYS A 6 17.61 -7.72 -6.61
CA LYS A 6 18.30 -8.10 -5.37
C LYS A 6 17.37 -7.99 -4.17
N GLY A 7 16.77 -9.09 -3.72
CA GLY A 7 15.80 -9.12 -2.62
C GLY A 7 16.27 -9.89 -1.39
N TYR A 8 15.73 -9.56 -0.21
CA TYR A 8 15.95 -10.31 1.03
C TYR A 8 15.02 -11.51 1.07
N PRO A 9 15.52 -12.76 1.10
CA PRO A 9 14.67 -13.94 1.20
C PRO A 9 13.95 -13.97 2.55
N ARG A 10 12.67 -14.37 2.54
CA ARG A 10 11.87 -14.57 3.75
C ARG A 10 11.52 -16.04 3.94
N PRO A 11 11.29 -16.51 5.18
CA PRO A 11 10.94 -17.90 5.47
C PRO A 11 9.70 -18.41 4.72
N ASN A 12 8.74 -17.53 4.43
CA ASN A 12 7.53 -17.85 3.67
C ASN A 12 7.72 -17.86 2.13
N GLY A 13 8.97 -17.79 1.65
CA GLY A 13 9.30 -17.87 0.21
C GLY A 13 9.14 -16.55 -0.55
N THR A 14 8.77 -15.46 0.13
CA THR A 14 8.70 -14.12 -0.47
C THR A 14 10.06 -13.41 -0.41
N PHE A 15 10.17 -12.27 -1.12
CA PHE A 15 11.40 -11.49 -1.20
C PHE A 15 11.12 -10.02 -0.87
N GLY A 16 11.75 -9.52 0.20
CA GLY A 16 11.71 -8.11 0.58
C GLY A 16 12.64 -7.26 -0.27
N ILE A 17 12.26 -6.01 -0.52
CA ILE A 17 13.15 -5.01 -1.12
C ILE A 17 13.72 -4.04 -0.07
N ARG A 18 13.14 -4.05 1.13
CA ARG A 18 13.63 -3.42 2.37
C ARG A 18 13.70 -4.48 3.48
N ASN A 19 14.26 -4.10 4.62
CA ASN A 19 14.60 -5.02 5.70
C ASN A 19 14.31 -4.44 7.08
N SER A 20 13.14 -3.81 7.21
CA SER A 20 12.80 -2.97 8.35
C SER A 20 12.30 -3.79 9.54
N VAL A 21 12.50 -3.25 10.74
CA VAL A 21 11.87 -3.76 11.98
C VAL A 21 10.58 -3.00 12.21
N MET A 22 9.44 -3.71 12.29
CA MET A 22 8.15 -3.10 12.58
C MET A 22 7.88 -3.11 14.07
N ILE A 23 7.54 -1.95 14.64
CA ILE A 23 7.11 -1.81 16.03
C ILE A 23 5.63 -1.46 16.03
N VAL A 24 4.80 -2.40 16.50
CA VAL A 24 3.35 -2.28 16.55
C VAL A 24 2.94 -1.77 17.93
N ALA A 25 2.31 -0.61 17.99
CA ALA A 25 1.56 -0.15 19.15
C ALA A 25 0.09 -0.54 18.97
N ILE A 26 -0.34 -1.59 19.68
CA ILE A 26 -1.72 -2.11 19.63
C ILE A 26 -2.73 -1.10 20.19
N ASP A 27 -2.27 -0.28 21.12
CA ASP A 27 -3.05 0.79 21.74
C ASP A 27 -2.37 2.13 21.45
N GLU A 28 -3.16 3.17 21.17
CA GLU A 28 -2.61 4.53 20.98
C GLU A 28 -1.76 5.00 22.17
N CYS A 29 -2.09 4.56 23.39
CA CYS A 29 -1.34 4.91 24.60
C CYS A 29 0.06 4.26 24.66
N CYS A 30 0.35 3.28 23.79
CA CYS A 30 1.67 2.70 23.60
C CYS A 30 2.51 3.42 22.53
N GLU A 31 1.95 4.37 21.78
CA GLU A 31 2.67 5.06 20.70
C GLU A 31 3.96 5.72 21.19
N GLY A 32 3.91 6.43 22.32
CA GLY A 32 5.08 7.08 22.89
C GLY A 32 6.17 6.07 23.28
N ILE A 33 5.79 4.86 23.71
CA ILE A 33 6.75 3.79 24.03
C ILE A 33 7.39 3.28 22.73
N ALA A 34 6.57 2.92 21.73
CA ALA A 34 7.03 2.43 20.44
C ALA A 34 7.97 3.41 19.74
N ARG A 35 7.64 4.71 19.76
CA ARG A 35 8.51 5.76 19.19
C ARG A 35 9.82 5.94 19.94
N ASN A 36 9.84 5.80 21.26
CA ASN A 36 11.11 5.87 21.99
C ASN A 36 11.99 4.66 21.70
N ILE A 37 11.42 3.47 21.53
CA ILE A 37 12.17 2.29 21.10
C ILE A 37 12.70 2.50 19.68
N SER A 38 11.86 2.97 18.75
CA SER A 38 12.22 3.20 17.33
C SER A 38 13.40 4.15 17.14
N LYS A 39 13.59 5.16 18.01
CA LYS A 39 14.74 6.08 17.94
C LYS A 39 16.10 5.40 18.11
N GLU A 40 16.13 4.25 18.77
CA GLU A 40 17.36 3.48 19.02
C GLU A 40 17.61 2.40 17.96
N ILE A 41 16.72 2.28 16.95
CA ILE A 41 16.72 1.20 15.97
C ILE A 41 16.65 1.80 14.57
N ASP A 42 17.78 1.73 13.85
CA ASP A 42 17.84 2.08 12.44
C ASP A 42 16.90 1.21 11.61
N ASP A 43 16.35 1.80 10.54
CA ASP A 43 15.38 1.15 9.65
C ASP A 43 14.16 0.54 10.39
N SER A 44 13.72 1.18 11.48
CA SER A 44 12.48 0.81 12.16
C SER A 44 11.28 1.64 11.71
N VAL A 45 10.10 1.04 11.79
CA VAL A 45 8.81 1.67 11.49
C VAL A 45 7.82 1.45 12.61
N VAL A 46 7.20 2.53 13.08
CA VAL A 46 6.12 2.46 14.08
C VAL A 46 4.76 2.44 13.38
N VAL A 47 3.95 1.45 13.71
CA VAL A 47 2.54 1.36 13.31
C VAL A 47 1.68 1.35 14.55
N THR A 48 0.78 2.33 14.64
CA THR A 48 -0.06 2.53 15.82
C THR A 48 -1.51 2.37 15.45
N ASN A 49 -2.23 1.58 16.24
CA ASN A 49 -3.68 1.56 16.21
C ASN A 49 -4.24 2.77 17.00
N HIS A 50 -4.89 3.67 16.27
CA HIS A 50 -5.56 4.87 16.80
C HIS A 50 -7.08 4.75 16.90
N TYR A 51 -7.67 3.60 16.58
CA TYR A 51 -9.12 3.43 16.61
C TYR A 51 -9.61 3.16 18.03
N THR A 52 -9.27 2.00 18.58
CA THR A 52 -9.57 1.64 19.97
C THR A 52 -8.78 0.40 20.39
N CYS A 53 -8.57 0.25 21.68
CA CYS A 53 -7.98 -0.94 22.31
C CYS A 53 -8.97 -2.11 22.43
N MET A 54 -10.15 -2.01 21.81
CA MET A 54 -11.20 -3.04 21.83
C MET A 54 -11.19 -3.86 20.55
N TYR A 55 -11.14 -5.19 20.66
CA TYR A 55 -11.11 -6.06 19.48
C TYR A 55 -12.42 -6.04 18.69
N GLY A 56 -13.56 -6.00 19.39
CA GLY A 56 -14.88 -5.97 18.76
C GLY A 56 -15.05 -4.75 17.87
N GLY A 57 -15.25 -4.99 16.58
CA GLY A 57 -15.32 -3.93 15.57
C GLY A 57 -13.97 -3.33 15.21
N ASN A 58 -12.85 -4.06 15.37
CA ASN A 58 -11.48 -3.71 14.96
C ASN A 58 -10.76 -4.86 14.21
N GLU A 59 -11.50 -5.90 13.84
CA GLU A 59 -10.96 -7.15 13.31
C GLU A 59 -10.25 -6.93 11.96
N GLU A 60 -10.82 -6.11 11.06
CA GLU A 60 -10.19 -5.75 9.78
C GLU A 60 -8.87 -4.99 9.97
N MET A 61 -8.80 -4.12 10.97
CA MET A 61 -7.60 -3.35 11.26
C MET A 61 -6.50 -4.23 11.86
N ILE A 62 -6.85 -5.12 12.79
CA ILE A 62 -5.89 -6.10 13.33
C ILE A 62 -5.40 -7.05 12.24
N ASP A 63 -6.30 -7.52 11.37
CA ASP A 63 -5.94 -8.32 10.21
C ASP A 63 -5.01 -7.56 9.25
N THR A 64 -5.24 -6.26 9.04
CA THR A 64 -4.36 -5.39 8.25
C THR A 64 -2.98 -5.23 8.89
N ILE A 65 -2.90 -5.09 10.22
CA ILE A 65 -1.63 -5.05 10.95
C ILE A 65 -0.87 -6.37 10.79
N ILE A 66 -1.52 -7.52 10.98
CA ILE A 66 -0.91 -8.84 10.83
C ILE A 66 -0.33 -9.03 9.43
N HIS A 67 -1.11 -8.67 8.41
CA HIS A 67 -0.69 -8.82 7.02
C HIS A 67 0.37 -7.80 6.60
N THR A 68 0.40 -6.62 7.22
CA THR A 68 1.49 -5.66 7.05
C THR A 68 2.77 -6.15 7.75
N ALA A 69 2.63 -6.73 8.94
CA ALA A 69 3.74 -7.30 9.71
C ALA A 69 4.40 -8.50 9.03
N THR A 70 3.68 -9.15 8.11
CA THR A 70 4.17 -10.26 7.28
C THR A 70 4.49 -9.82 5.85
N ASN A 71 4.47 -8.51 5.56
CA ASN A 71 4.93 -7.96 4.30
C ASN A 71 6.42 -8.30 4.08
N PRO A 72 6.87 -8.61 2.84
CA PRO A 72 8.26 -8.99 2.60
C PRO A 72 9.30 -7.93 3.02
N ASN A 73 8.94 -6.64 3.06
CA ASN A 73 9.83 -5.57 3.51
C ASN A 73 10.08 -5.56 5.02
N ILE A 74 9.29 -6.29 5.81
CA ILE A 74 9.46 -6.42 7.26
C ILE A 74 10.29 -7.67 7.57
N ALA A 75 11.35 -7.49 8.36
CA ALA A 75 12.27 -8.55 8.75
C ALA A 75 11.92 -9.16 10.12
N GLY A 76 11.31 -8.36 11.00
CA GLY A 76 10.94 -8.76 12.35
C GLY A 76 10.01 -7.74 13.00
N VAL A 77 9.31 -8.18 14.05
CA VAL A 77 8.19 -7.41 14.62
C VAL A 77 8.28 -7.35 16.15
N LEU A 78 8.10 -6.16 16.72
CA LEU A 78 7.89 -5.97 18.16
C LEU A 78 6.47 -5.46 18.39
N VAL A 79 5.65 -6.25 19.07
CA VAL A 79 4.26 -5.89 19.41
C VAL A 79 4.20 -5.38 20.84
N ILE A 80 3.58 -4.22 21.05
CA ILE A 80 3.45 -3.58 22.35
C ILE A 80 1.97 -3.29 22.60
N ALA A 81 1.46 -3.78 23.74
CA ALA A 81 0.14 -3.48 24.23
C ALA A 81 0.20 -2.98 25.68
N MET A 82 -0.71 -2.10 26.08
CA MET A 82 -0.80 -1.61 27.45
C MET A 82 -1.19 -2.74 28.40
N GLY A 83 -2.17 -3.56 27.98
CA GLY A 83 -2.66 -4.73 28.70
C GLY A 83 -3.98 -4.55 29.45
N CYS A 84 -4.65 -3.41 29.29
CA CYS A 84 -6.00 -3.17 29.82
C CYS A 84 -7.12 -3.29 28.77
N GLY A 85 -6.77 -3.31 27.48
CA GLY A 85 -7.70 -3.51 26.36
C GLY A 85 -8.07 -4.98 26.15
N SER A 86 -8.91 -5.25 25.15
CA SER A 86 -9.28 -6.62 24.75
C SER A 86 -8.46 -7.16 23.57
N ILE A 87 -7.59 -6.33 22.97
CA ILE A 87 -6.64 -6.78 21.96
C ILE A 87 -5.38 -7.29 22.67
N ASP A 88 -5.22 -8.61 22.71
CA ASP A 88 -4.00 -9.23 23.23
C ASP A 88 -2.87 -9.08 22.20
N PRO A 89 -1.64 -8.67 22.57
CA PRO A 89 -0.54 -8.55 21.62
C PRO A 89 -0.21 -9.88 20.91
N GLU A 90 -0.53 -11.04 21.49
CA GLU A 90 -0.38 -12.33 20.82
C GLU A 90 -1.35 -12.54 19.65
N MET A 91 -2.45 -11.76 19.56
CA MET A 91 -3.31 -11.76 18.36
C MET A 91 -2.54 -11.35 17.11
N VAL A 92 -1.50 -10.51 17.25
CA VAL A 92 -0.60 -10.13 16.16
C VAL A 92 0.65 -11.00 16.14
N ALA A 93 1.27 -11.26 17.31
CA ALA A 93 2.55 -11.96 17.36
C ALA A 93 2.46 -13.42 16.91
N GLU A 94 1.40 -14.14 17.27
CA GLU A 94 1.28 -15.57 16.94
C GLU A 94 1.13 -15.83 15.42
N PRO A 95 0.28 -15.10 14.67
CA PRO A 95 0.26 -15.20 13.20
C PRO A 95 1.62 -14.88 12.55
N VAL A 96 2.32 -13.84 13.01
CA VAL A 96 3.65 -13.47 12.47
C VAL A 96 4.66 -14.60 12.72
N ARG A 97 4.64 -15.20 13.90
CA ARG A 97 5.50 -16.33 14.28
C ARG A 97 5.24 -17.56 13.41
N LYS A 98 3.98 -17.83 13.05
CA LYS A 98 3.60 -18.94 12.16
C LYS A 98 4.14 -18.79 10.74
N GLU A 99 4.34 -17.56 10.27
CA GLU A 99 5.02 -17.27 8.99
C GLU A 99 6.56 -17.43 9.09
N GLY A 100 7.08 -17.77 10.28
CA GLY A 100 8.50 -17.99 10.52
C GLY A 100 9.32 -16.71 10.77
N LEU A 101 8.68 -15.54 10.87
CA LEU A 101 9.35 -14.28 11.15
C LEU A 101 9.63 -14.11 12.64
N PRO A 102 10.80 -13.58 13.04
CA PRO A 102 11.08 -13.22 14.42
C PRO A 102 10.11 -12.17 14.94
N VAL A 103 9.53 -12.44 16.11
CA VAL A 103 8.55 -11.56 16.73
C VAL A 103 8.55 -11.66 18.25
N HIS A 104 8.46 -10.50 18.90
CA HIS A 104 8.31 -10.37 20.34
C HIS A 104 7.02 -9.60 20.68
N ALA A 105 6.46 -9.90 21.85
CA ALA A 105 5.29 -9.23 22.38
C ALA A 105 5.59 -8.74 23.81
N LEU A 106 5.25 -7.49 24.10
CA LEU A 106 5.32 -6.89 25.42
C LEU A 106 3.96 -6.39 25.87
N THR A 107 3.65 -6.62 27.14
CA THR A 107 2.50 -6.01 27.80
C THR A 107 2.99 -5.05 28.88
N VAL A 108 2.70 -3.74 28.74
CA VAL A 108 3.26 -2.69 29.60
C VAL A 108 2.95 -2.93 31.09
N ILE A 109 1.71 -3.28 31.43
CA ILE A 109 1.31 -3.57 32.82
C ILE A 109 2.06 -4.78 33.38
N LYS A 110 2.23 -5.84 32.58
CA LYS A 110 3.01 -7.03 33.00
C LYS A 110 4.50 -6.71 33.12
N ASN A 111 4.98 -5.77 32.31
CA ASN A 111 6.37 -5.32 32.29
C ASN A 111 6.64 -4.14 33.25
N LYS A 112 5.85 -4.00 34.32
CA LYS A 112 6.06 -3.02 35.40
C LYS A 112 6.04 -1.55 34.94
N GLY A 113 5.38 -1.26 33.83
CA GLY A 113 5.14 0.10 33.35
C GLY A 113 6.05 0.56 32.20
N THR A 114 5.85 1.82 31.80
CA THR A 114 6.42 2.43 30.60
C THR A 114 7.95 2.38 30.54
N ILE A 115 8.64 2.71 31.64
CA ILE A 115 10.10 2.85 31.67
C ILE A 115 10.78 1.50 31.39
N GLU A 116 10.40 0.46 32.13
CA GLU A 116 10.95 -0.89 31.95
C GLU A 116 10.55 -1.45 30.57
N THR A 117 9.34 -1.17 30.08
CA THR A 117 8.92 -1.58 28.72
C THR A 117 9.77 -0.95 27.62
N ILE A 118 10.15 0.32 27.74
CA ILE A 118 11.05 0.96 26.76
C ILE A 118 12.42 0.26 26.80
N LYS A 119 12.97 0.03 28.00
CA LYS A 119 14.28 -0.61 28.17
C LYS A 119 14.30 -2.02 27.56
N ASP A 120 13.36 -2.88 27.94
CA ASP A 120 13.30 -4.26 27.44
C ASP A 120 12.93 -4.29 25.94
N GLY A 121 12.06 -3.38 25.50
CA GLY A 121 11.69 -3.22 24.10
C GLY A 121 12.87 -2.82 23.21
N VAL A 122 13.78 -1.96 23.68
CA VAL A 122 15.01 -1.61 22.96
C VAL A 122 15.92 -2.84 22.79
N GLU A 123 16.10 -3.65 23.82
CA GLU A 123 16.95 -4.85 23.72
C GLU A 123 16.35 -5.88 22.76
N LEU A 124 15.05 -6.15 22.85
CA LEU A 124 14.36 -7.05 21.91
C LEU A 124 14.37 -6.50 20.47
N ALA A 125 14.19 -5.19 20.28
CA ALA A 125 14.26 -4.60 18.94
C ALA A 125 15.67 -4.66 18.34
N LYS A 126 16.73 -4.58 19.16
CA LYS A 126 18.11 -4.82 18.71
C LYS A 126 18.34 -6.26 18.28
N GLU A 127 17.73 -7.23 18.96
CA GLU A 127 17.78 -8.65 18.53
C GLU A 127 17.11 -8.82 17.16
N LEU A 128 15.93 -8.21 16.96
CA LEU A 128 15.23 -8.22 15.66
C LEU A 128 16.08 -7.55 14.57
N LYS A 129 16.73 -6.42 14.88
CA LYS A 129 17.62 -5.71 13.95
C LYS A 129 18.86 -6.53 13.61
N ALA A 130 19.46 -7.21 14.59
CA ALA A 130 20.59 -8.10 14.37
C ALA A 130 20.21 -9.29 13.46
N TYR A 131 19.02 -9.84 13.63
CA TYR A 131 18.49 -10.83 12.68
C TYR A 131 18.35 -10.23 11.28
N ALA A 132 17.71 -9.05 11.16
CA ALA A 132 17.54 -8.39 9.87
C ALA A 132 18.89 -8.21 9.16
N ASP A 133 19.90 -7.67 9.85
CA ASP A 133 21.23 -7.40 9.29
C ASP A 133 22.00 -8.66 8.90
N SER A 134 21.63 -9.83 9.46
CA SER A 134 22.22 -11.11 9.07
C SER A 134 21.69 -11.65 7.73
N VAL A 135 20.56 -11.13 7.24
CA VAL A 135 19.94 -11.57 5.98
C VAL A 135 20.54 -10.79 4.82
N GLU A 136 21.26 -11.48 3.94
CA GLU A 136 21.82 -10.90 2.72
C GLU A 136 20.82 -10.90 1.55
N ARG A 137 20.97 -9.95 0.64
CA ARG A 137 20.17 -9.92 -0.61
C ARG A 137 20.64 -11.01 -1.56
N VAL A 138 19.68 -11.67 -2.22
CA VAL A 138 19.91 -12.67 -3.27
C VAL A 138 19.19 -12.26 -4.56
N ASP A 139 19.52 -12.89 -5.68
CA ASP A 139 18.74 -12.73 -6.90
C ASP A 139 17.35 -13.37 -6.73
N ALA A 140 16.33 -12.53 -6.79
CA ALA A 140 14.91 -12.90 -6.75
C ALA A 140 14.30 -12.78 -8.14
N PRO A 141 13.42 -13.70 -8.57
CA PRO A 141 12.72 -13.58 -9.84
C PRO A 141 11.73 -12.41 -9.79
N ILE A 142 11.52 -11.72 -10.91
CA ILE A 142 10.50 -10.66 -11.02
C ILE A 142 9.10 -11.14 -10.65
N SER A 143 8.80 -12.44 -10.79
CA SER A 143 7.53 -13.03 -10.38
C SER A 143 7.26 -12.99 -8.88
N ALA A 144 8.27 -12.68 -8.07
CA ALA A 144 8.10 -12.43 -6.64
C ALA A 144 7.71 -10.98 -6.32
N LEU A 145 7.73 -10.08 -7.31
CA LEU A 145 7.47 -8.66 -7.11
C LEU A 145 5.97 -8.36 -7.21
N ARG A 146 5.46 -7.66 -6.20
CA ARG A 146 4.09 -7.14 -6.11
C ARG A 146 4.15 -5.62 -6.00
N ILE A 147 3.39 -4.94 -6.84
CA ILE A 147 3.47 -3.49 -7.01
C ILE A 147 2.08 -2.88 -6.83
N GLY A 148 1.95 -1.95 -5.89
CA GLY A 148 0.75 -1.13 -5.75
C GLY A 148 0.74 0.01 -6.75
N ILE A 149 -0.43 0.41 -7.23
CA ILE A 149 -0.63 1.54 -8.14
C ILE A 149 -1.68 2.47 -7.53
N LYS A 150 -1.31 3.75 -7.38
CA LYS A 150 -2.13 4.76 -6.70
C LYS A 150 -1.97 6.12 -7.40
N CYS A 151 -3.02 6.90 -7.49
CA CYS A 151 -2.91 8.33 -7.78
C CYS A 151 -2.93 9.18 -6.50
N GLY A 152 -2.26 10.33 -6.54
CA GLY A 152 -2.34 11.37 -5.52
C GLY A 152 -3.36 12.43 -5.87
N GLY A 153 -2.99 13.70 -5.70
CA GLY A 153 -3.81 14.79 -6.24
C GLY A 153 -3.72 14.78 -7.76
N SER A 154 -4.72 14.24 -8.45
CA SER A 154 -4.80 14.25 -9.91
C SER A 154 -4.95 15.67 -10.48
N ASP A 155 -4.36 15.90 -11.64
CA ASP A 155 -4.43 17.12 -12.43
C ASP A 155 -4.62 16.78 -13.92
N THR A 156 -4.63 17.80 -14.78
CA THR A 156 -4.76 17.64 -16.25
C THR A 156 -3.69 16.71 -16.85
N SER A 157 -2.45 16.78 -16.36
CA SER A 157 -1.35 15.95 -16.87
C SER A 157 -1.49 14.48 -16.49
N SER A 158 -2.29 14.19 -15.46
CA SER A 158 -2.39 12.86 -14.88
C SER A 158 -2.98 11.85 -15.86
N GLY A 159 -4.13 12.19 -16.48
CA GLY A 159 -4.79 11.33 -17.45
C GLY A 159 -4.09 11.23 -18.82
N LEU A 160 -3.17 12.17 -19.10
CA LEU A 160 -2.52 12.33 -20.41
C LEU A 160 -1.08 11.79 -20.44
N ALA A 161 -0.36 11.85 -19.32
CA ALA A 161 1.06 11.51 -19.24
C ALA A 161 1.36 10.47 -18.17
N SER A 162 1.14 10.77 -16.88
CA SER A 162 1.62 9.90 -15.80
C SER A 162 0.80 8.61 -15.65
N ASN A 163 -0.53 8.67 -15.68
CA ASN A 163 -1.38 7.47 -15.59
C ASN A 163 -1.17 6.53 -16.79
N PRO A 164 -1.18 6.98 -18.06
CA PRO A 164 -0.88 6.11 -19.19
C PRO A 164 0.52 5.49 -19.13
N SER A 165 1.53 6.25 -18.68
CA SER A 165 2.90 5.72 -18.54
C SER A 165 3.00 4.64 -17.46
N VAL A 166 2.33 4.83 -16.32
CA VAL A 166 2.22 3.80 -15.27
C VAL A 166 1.42 2.59 -15.76
N GLY A 167 0.33 2.79 -16.50
CA GLY A 167 -0.43 1.70 -17.10
C GLY A 167 0.40 0.86 -18.07
N ALA A 168 1.15 1.50 -18.97
CA ALA A 168 2.06 0.82 -19.89
C ALA A 168 3.20 0.09 -19.16
N ALA A 169 3.73 0.66 -18.07
CA ALA A 169 4.72 0.00 -17.23
C ALA A 169 4.11 -1.23 -16.52
N SER A 170 2.88 -1.09 -16.00
CA SER A 170 2.12 -2.19 -15.38
C SER A 170 1.95 -3.36 -16.35
N ASP A 171 1.54 -3.11 -17.59
CA ASP A 171 1.38 -4.16 -18.60
C ASP A 171 2.69 -4.91 -18.86
N LYS A 172 3.80 -4.19 -19.03
CA LYS A 172 5.13 -4.79 -19.22
C LYS A 172 5.59 -5.60 -18.00
N LEU A 173 5.34 -5.11 -16.79
CA LEU A 173 5.68 -5.81 -15.55
C LEU A 173 4.86 -7.10 -15.39
N VAL A 174 3.57 -7.05 -15.73
CA VAL A 174 2.69 -8.23 -15.77
C VAL A 174 3.18 -9.24 -16.81
N ASP A 175 3.57 -8.79 -18.00
CA ASP A 175 4.12 -9.66 -19.04
C ASP A 175 5.45 -10.32 -18.63
N MET A 176 6.22 -9.67 -17.75
CA MET A 176 7.42 -10.24 -17.14
C MET A 176 7.10 -11.23 -16.00
N GLY A 177 5.85 -11.31 -15.56
CA GLY A 177 5.37 -12.23 -14.53
C GLY A 177 5.18 -11.62 -13.14
N ALA A 178 5.30 -10.29 -12.98
CA ALA A 178 5.00 -9.62 -11.73
C ALA A 178 3.48 -9.56 -11.45
N ILE A 179 3.13 -9.18 -10.22
CA ILE A 179 1.77 -8.79 -9.87
C ILE A 179 1.71 -7.28 -9.72
N THR A 180 0.74 -6.65 -10.38
CA THR A 180 0.44 -5.22 -10.20
C THR A 180 -1.00 -5.06 -9.72
N MET A 181 -1.24 -4.15 -8.80
CA MET A 181 -2.53 -3.98 -8.14
C MET A 181 -2.91 -2.51 -8.04
N ALA A 182 -4.07 -2.12 -8.57
CA ALA A 182 -4.57 -0.76 -8.43
C ALA A 182 -5.77 -0.72 -7.47
N GLY A 183 -5.81 0.32 -6.63
CA GLY A 183 -6.91 0.57 -5.71
C GLY A 183 -7.87 1.66 -6.20
N GLU A 184 -8.53 2.32 -5.24
CA GLU A 184 -9.33 3.52 -5.48
C GLU A 184 -10.55 3.28 -6.37
N LEU A 185 -11.41 2.32 -6.00
CA LEU A 185 -12.55 1.95 -6.84
C LEU A 185 -13.49 3.14 -7.16
N LEU A 186 -13.66 4.09 -6.23
CA LEU A 186 -14.39 5.34 -6.49
C LEU A 186 -13.77 6.24 -7.56
N GLU A 187 -12.46 6.17 -7.76
CA GLU A 187 -11.79 6.90 -8.85
C GLU A 187 -12.12 6.30 -10.22
N LEU A 188 -12.76 5.13 -10.29
CA LEU A 188 -13.12 4.43 -11.52
C LEU A 188 -14.63 4.49 -11.82
N LEU A 189 -15.37 5.37 -11.14
CA LEU A 189 -16.78 5.61 -11.40
C LEU A 189 -17.00 5.96 -12.88
N GLY A 190 -18.01 5.34 -13.51
CA GLY A 190 -18.30 5.54 -14.94
C GLY A 190 -17.38 4.78 -15.90
N CYS A 191 -16.45 3.98 -15.39
CA CYS A 191 -15.56 3.13 -16.19
C CYS A 191 -15.95 1.64 -16.12
N GLU A 192 -17.07 1.29 -15.48
CA GLU A 192 -17.47 -0.08 -15.12
C GLU A 192 -17.55 -1.00 -16.35
N ASP A 193 -18.18 -0.54 -17.44
CA ASP A 193 -18.31 -1.33 -18.66
C ASP A 193 -16.94 -1.73 -19.24
N ILE A 194 -15.99 -0.80 -19.26
CA ILE A 194 -14.63 -1.04 -19.75
C ILE A 194 -13.89 -2.02 -18.84
N LEU A 195 -14.05 -1.88 -17.51
CA LEU A 195 -13.43 -2.79 -16.55
C LEU A 195 -14.03 -4.21 -16.64
N LYS A 196 -15.33 -4.31 -16.87
CA LYS A 196 -16.04 -5.57 -17.09
C LYS A 196 -15.55 -6.26 -18.36
N GLU A 197 -15.43 -5.55 -19.47
CA GLU A 197 -14.89 -6.09 -20.72
C GLU A 197 -13.44 -6.56 -20.57
N ARG A 198 -12.65 -5.91 -19.72
CA ARG A 198 -11.26 -6.31 -19.41
C ARG A 198 -11.14 -7.43 -18.38
N SER A 199 -12.23 -7.85 -17.74
CA SER A 199 -12.21 -8.88 -16.70
C SER A 199 -12.03 -10.26 -17.30
N VAL A 200 -11.24 -11.13 -16.65
CA VAL A 200 -10.98 -12.49 -17.17
C VAL A 200 -12.23 -13.36 -17.22
N THR A 201 -13.24 -13.06 -16.41
CA THR A 201 -14.57 -13.69 -16.46
C THR A 201 -15.68 -12.68 -16.15
N PRO A 202 -16.94 -12.96 -16.53
CA PRO A 202 -18.08 -12.13 -16.16
C PRO A 202 -18.22 -11.93 -14.64
N GLU A 203 -17.92 -12.95 -13.85
CA GLU A 203 -18.03 -12.91 -12.38
C GLU A 203 -17.05 -11.91 -11.77
N VAL A 204 -15.85 -11.76 -12.34
CA VAL A 204 -14.88 -10.73 -11.93
C VAL A 204 -15.41 -9.34 -12.27
N GLY A 205 -16.02 -9.16 -13.44
CA GLY A 205 -16.65 -7.89 -13.84
C GLY A 205 -17.81 -7.50 -12.93
N GLU A 206 -18.71 -8.44 -12.61
CA GLU A 206 -19.80 -8.23 -11.66
C GLU A 206 -19.30 -7.95 -10.24
N LYS A 207 -18.18 -8.55 -9.85
CA LYS A 207 -17.52 -8.25 -8.56
C LYS A 207 -16.98 -6.83 -8.52
N ILE A 208 -16.35 -6.34 -9.59
CA ILE A 208 -15.88 -4.96 -9.70
C ILE A 208 -17.05 -3.97 -9.56
N GLU A 209 -18.11 -4.15 -10.36
CA GLU A 209 -19.33 -3.31 -10.30
C GLU A 209 -19.91 -3.27 -8.89
N ARG A 210 -20.03 -4.45 -8.25
CA ARG A 210 -20.55 -4.56 -6.89
C ARG A 210 -19.68 -3.78 -5.90
N LEU A 211 -18.36 -3.93 -5.94
CA LEU A 211 -17.47 -3.29 -4.97
C LEU A 211 -17.42 -1.76 -5.17
N ILE A 212 -17.50 -1.27 -6.41
CA ILE A 212 -17.68 0.17 -6.70
C ILE A 212 -18.99 0.67 -6.08
N ALA A 213 -20.10 -0.05 -6.28
CA ALA A 213 -21.40 0.32 -5.73
C ALA A 213 -21.42 0.29 -4.18
N GLU A 214 -20.70 -0.64 -3.56
CA GLU A 214 -20.51 -0.67 -2.11
C GLU A 214 -19.74 0.57 -1.61
N ASP A 215 -18.67 0.96 -2.29
CA ASP A 215 -17.92 2.16 -1.92
C ASP A 215 -18.75 3.44 -2.09
N LEU A 216 -19.58 3.55 -3.13
CA LEU A 216 -20.51 4.68 -3.27
C LEU A 216 -21.44 4.82 -2.06
N LYS A 217 -21.94 3.69 -1.54
CA LYS A 217 -22.77 3.68 -0.31
C LYS A 217 -21.98 4.11 0.91
N ARG A 218 -20.75 3.61 1.09
CA ARG A 218 -19.87 3.96 2.23
C ARG A 218 -19.57 5.45 2.29
N TRP A 219 -19.33 6.05 1.14
CA TRP A 219 -19.00 7.47 1.01
C TRP A 219 -20.21 8.37 0.84
N HIS A 220 -21.43 7.80 0.87
CA HIS A 220 -22.68 8.50 0.68
C HIS A 220 -22.67 9.38 -0.59
N VAL A 221 -22.10 8.86 -1.67
CA VAL A 221 -22.05 9.56 -2.94
C VAL A 221 -23.41 9.45 -3.61
N ILE A 222 -24.10 10.57 -3.73
CA ILE A 222 -25.38 10.66 -4.45
C ILE A 222 -25.08 10.64 -5.96
N GLU A 223 -25.91 9.96 -6.74
CA GLU A 223 -25.78 9.94 -8.20
C GLU A 223 -25.70 11.36 -8.78
N GLY A 224 -24.75 11.58 -9.69
CA GLY A 224 -24.48 12.90 -10.27
C GLY A 224 -23.67 13.86 -9.37
N THR A 225 -23.17 13.39 -8.22
CA THR A 225 -22.29 14.20 -7.36
C THR A 225 -20.88 14.26 -7.94
N GLU A 226 -20.35 15.47 -8.04
CA GLU A 226 -18.95 15.71 -8.32
C GLU A 226 -18.11 15.38 -7.08
N THR A 227 -17.29 14.32 -7.16
CA THR A 227 -16.47 13.82 -6.05
C THR A 227 -15.00 14.24 -6.14
N MET A 228 -14.65 15.09 -7.11
CA MET A 228 -13.33 15.73 -7.19
C MET A 228 -13.00 16.54 -5.94
N SER A 229 -11.74 16.44 -5.50
CA SER A 229 -11.20 17.35 -4.50
C SER A 229 -10.95 18.75 -5.08
N ILE A 230 -10.88 19.78 -4.24
CA ILE A 230 -10.49 21.14 -4.65
C ILE A 230 -9.16 21.12 -5.42
N GLY A 231 -8.21 20.29 -4.99
CA GLY A 231 -6.92 20.14 -5.67
C GLY A 231 -7.06 19.64 -7.11
N ASN A 232 -8.04 18.78 -7.39
CA ASN A 232 -8.31 18.29 -8.74
C ASN A 232 -8.88 19.38 -9.63
N SER A 233 -9.86 20.13 -9.14
CA SER A 233 -10.45 21.25 -9.90
C SER A 233 -9.44 22.36 -10.16
N VAL A 234 -8.61 22.70 -9.18
CA VAL A 234 -7.49 23.65 -9.36
C VAL A 234 -6.41 23.10 -10.30
N GLY A 235 -6.20 21.78 -10.29
CA GLY A 235 -5.33 21.06 -11.24
C GLY A 235 -5.87 20.99 -12.68
N GLY A 236 -7.04 21.58 -12.93
CA GLY A 236 -7.62 21.75 -14.27
C GLY A 236 -8.60 20.66 -14.70
N LEU A 237 -8.93 19.71 -13.82
CA LEU A 237 -9.96 18.71 -14.10
C LEU A 237 -11.36 19.32 -13.98
N THR A 238 -12.22 19.06 -14.97
CA THR A 238 -13.52 19.73 -15.12
C THR A 238 -14.70 18.90 -14.64
N THR A 239 -14.62 17.58 -14.72
CA THR A 239 -15.69 16.64 -14.33
C THR A 239 -15.12 15.37 -13.70
N ILE A 240 -15.93 14.69 -12.90
CA ILE A 240 -15.59 13.37 -12.35
C ILE A 240 -15.34 12.36 -13.47
N ASP A 241 -16.12 12.41 -14.56
CA ASP A 241 -15.95 11.51 -15.71
C ASP A 241 -14.58 11.68 -16.35
N GLU A 242 -14.13 12.93 -16.57
CA GLU A 242 -12.79 13.22 -17.08
C GLU A 242 -11.70 12.65 -16.17
N LYS A 243 -11.85 12.88 -14.85
CA LYS A 243 -10.91 12.37 -13.85
C LYS A 243 -10.87 10.84 -13.85
N SER A 244 -12.03 10.19 -13.88
CA SER A 244 -12.16 8.74 -13.78
C SER A 244 -11.61 8.03 -15.01
N GLN A 245 -11.88 8.55 -16.22
CA GLN A 245 -11.27 8.05 -17.44
C GLN A 245 -9.74 8.22 -17.43
N GLY A 246 -9.25 9.36 -16.96
CA GLY A 246 -7.81 9.57 -16.76
C GLY A 246 -7.21 8.62 -15.72
N ALA A 247 -7.91 8.38 -14.62
CA ALA A 247 -7.54 7.46 -13.56
C ALA A 247 -7.55 6.00 -14.01
N MET A 248 -8.44 5.60 -14.92
CA MET A 248 -8.50 4.25 -15.47
C MET A 248 -7.22 3.90 -16.23
N HIS A 249 -6.59 4.84 -16.93
CA HIS A 249 -5.36 4.56 -17.70
C HIS A 249 -4.19 4.01 -16.87
N LYS A 250 -4.14 4.26 -15.55
CA LYS A 250 -3.11 3.68 -14.66
C LYS A 250 -3.24 2.17 -14.48
N THR A 251 -4.40 1.61 -14.80
CA THR A 251 -4.70 0.18 -14.72
C THR A 251 -4.19 -0.61 -15.94
N GLY A 252 -3.54 0.06 -16.91
CA GLY A 252 -3.00 -0.58 -18.11
C GLY A 252 -4.10 -1.17 -19.00
N THR A 253 -3.75 -2.20 -19.75
CA THR A 253 -4.63 -2.88 -20.71
C THR A 253 -4.74 -4.38 -20.48
N ARG A 254 -3.87 -4.98 -19.66
CA ARG A 254 -3.92 -6.42 -19.39
C ARG A 254 -5.22 -6.84 -18.69
N PRO A 255 -5.67 -8.11 -18.88
CA PRO A 255 -6.89 -8.61 -18.28
C PRO A 255 -6.86 -8.56 -16.74
N ILE A 256 -7.95 -8.10 -16.15
CA ILE A 256 -8.11 -7.99 -14.70
C ILE A 256 -8.38 -9.39 -14.16
N GLN A 257 -7.45 -9.92 -13.36
CA GLN A 257 -7.52 -11.28 -12.81
C GLN A 257 -8.59 -11.41 -11.74
N ASP A 258 -8.70 -10.40 -10.87
CA ASP A 258 -9.73 -10.30 -9.83
C ASP A 258 -9.77 -8.86 -9.27
N CYS A 259 -10.80 -8.54 -8.49
CA CYS A 259 -10.87 -7.36 -7.64
C CYS A 259 -10.82 -7.76 -6.16
N LEU A 260 -9.65 -7.64 -5.53
CA LEU A 260 -9.37 -8.16 -4.20
C LEU A 260 -10.13 -7.40 -3.10
N ARG A 261 -10.93 -8.14 -2.34
CA ARG A 261 -11.69 -7.69 -1.18
C ARG A 261 -10.84 -7.69 0.09
N ILE A 262 -11.00 -6.64 0.88
CA ILE A 262 -10.41 -6.50 2.21
C ILE A 262 -11.56 -6.19 3.18
N ASN A 263 -11.87 -7.12 4.09
CA ASN A 263 -12.87 -6.89 5.13
C ASN A 263 -12.51 -7.64 6.43
N HIS A 264 -13.36 -7.50 7.44
CA HIS A 264 -13.15 -8.08 8.77
C HIS A 264 -13.26 -9.62 8.84
N ILE A 265 -13.81 -10.28 7.82
CA ILE A 265 -13.98 -11.74 7.76
C ILE A 265 -12.88 -12.37 6.90
N HIS A 266 -12.58 -11.75 5.77
CA HIS A 266 -11.72 -12.31 4.74
C HIS A 266 -10.90 -11.22 4.06
N ARG A 267 -9.63 -11.57 3.82
CA ARG A 267 -8.70 -10.85 2.96
C ARG A 267 -8.31 -11.73 1.79
N GLU A 268 -8.72 -11.32 0.60
CA GLU A 268 -8.32 -11.99 -0.63
C GLU A 268 -6.86 -11.65 -0.96
N LYS A 269 -6.18 -12.61 -1.60
CA LYS A 269 -4.77 -12.49 -1.99
C LYS A 269 -4.65 -12.81 -3.48
N PRO A 270 -3.72 -12.16 -4.21
CA PRO A 270 -3.47 -12.54 -5.60
C PRO A 270 -2.91 -13.98 -5.64
N THR A 271 -3.44 -14.78 -6.55
CA THR A 271 -3.16 -16.23 -6.66
C THR A 271 -2.25 -16.57 -7.83
N VAL A 272 -2.21 -15.71 -8.85
CA VAL A 272 -1.40 -15.89 -10.08
C VAL A 272 -0.75 -14.56 -10.47
N PRO A 273 0.33 -14.58 -11.27
CA PRO A 273 0.83 -13.37 -11.93
C PRO A 273 -0.26 -12.66 -12.73
N GLY A 274 -0.29 -11.33 -12.70
CA GLY A 274 -1.31 -10.56 -13.39
C GLY A 274 -1.62 -9.20 -12.78
N PHE A 275 -2.56 -8.50 -13.43
CA PHE A 275 -3.12 -7.25 -12.93
C PHE A 275 -4.37 -7.52 -12.09
N TYR A 276 -4.47 -6.88 -10.93
CA TYR A 276 -5.62 -6.95 -10.04
C TYR A 276 -6.15 -5.55 -9.71
N LEU A 277 -7.47 -5.47 -9.51
CA LEU A 277 -8.04 -4.36 -8.74
C LEU A 277 -8.13 -4.75 -7.27
N THR A 278 -8.34 -3.78 -6.39
CA THR A 278 -8.55 -4.02 -4.96
C THR A 278 -9.40 -2.91 -4.35
N GLU A 279 -10.17 -3.22 -3.29
CA GLU A 279 -10.83 -2.22 -2.43
C GLU A 279 -9.86 -1.41 -1.57
N THR A 280 -8.62 -1.25 -2.01
CA THR A 280 -7.65 -0.37 -1.37
C THR A 280 -8.21 1.05 -1.38
N THR A 281 -8.34 1.64 -0.18
CA THR A 281 -8.98 2.94 0.02
C THR A 281 -8.32 4.05 -0.81
N MET A 282 -9.09 5.06 -1.20
CA MET A 282 -8.57 6.25 -1.88
C MET A 282 -7.69 7.13 -0.97
N LEU A 283 -7.82 6.99 0.36
CA LEU A 283 -7.06 7.75 1.34
C LEU A 283 -5.57 7.37 1.29
N CYS A 284 -4.71 8.33 0.96
CA CYS A 284 -3.27 8.11 0.71
C CYS A 284 -2.57 7.24 1.76
N GLY A 285 -2.74 7.57 3.05
CA GLY A 285 -2.14 6.82 4.16
C GLY A 285 -2.65 5.40 4.28
N GLY A 286 -3.98 5.24 4.31
CA GLY A 286 -4.65 3.93 4.37
C GLY A 286 -4.34 3.05 3.17
N ALA A 287 -4.23 3.65 1.98
CA ALA A 287 -3.94 2.95 0.75
C ALA A 287 -2.59 2.23 0.81
N ALA A 288 -1.57 2.91 1.32
CA ALA A 288 -0.24 2.32 1.44
C ALA A 288 -0.20 1.15 2.43
N MET A 289 -0.96 1.25 3.53
CA MET A 289 -1.10 0.15 4.48
C MET A 289 -1.87 -1.03 3.88
N HIS A 290 -2.91 -0.78 3.09
CA HIS A 290 -3.61 -1.83 2.35
C HIS A 290 -2.69 -2.52 1.34
N PHE A 291 -1.94 -1.77 0.53
CA PHE A 291 -0.96 -2.36 -0.39
C PHE A 291 0.12 -3.15 0.34
N ALA A 292 0.65 -2.62 1.46
CA ALA A 292 1.59 -3.36 2.29
C ALA A 292 0.97 -4.66 2.81
N SER A 293 -0.28 -4.64 3.28
CA SER A 293 -0.99 -5.84 3.73
C SER A 293 -1.30 -6.85 2.60
N LEU A 294 -1.36 -6.42 1.34
CA LEU A 294 -1.45 -7.31 0.18
C LEU A 294 -0.08 -7.85 -0.26
N GLY A 295 0.98 -7.48 0.44
CA GLY A 295 2.35 -7.92 0.18
C GLY A 295 3.06 -7.12 -0.91
N CYS A 296 2.54 -5.95 -1.33
CA CYS A 296 3.28 -5.08 -2.23
C CYS A 296 4.62 -4.68 -1.61
N GLN A 297 5.69 -4.76 -2.38
CA GLN A 297 7.00 -4.29 -1.94
C GLN A 297 7.21 -2.81 -2.25
N LEU A 298 6.52 -2.23 -3.23
CA LEU A 298 6.60 -0.81 -3.59
C LEU A 298 5.28 -0.30 -4.17
N ILE A 299 5.16 1.02 -4.29
CA ILE A 299 4.01 1.70 -4.92
C ILE A 299 4.48 2.60 -6.05
N LEU A 300 3.83 2.48 -7.22
CA LEU A 300 3.87 3.48 -8.28
C LEU A 300 2.80 4.53 -8.00
N TRP A 301 3.23 5.77 -7.81
CA TRP A 301 2.38 6.89 -7.41
C TRP A 301 2.37 7.97 -8.49
N THR A 302 1.22 8.17 -9.14
CA THR A 302 1.06 9.30 -10.06
C THR A 302 0.67 10.57 -9.30
N ALA A 303 1.34 11.68 -9.60
CA ALA A 303 1.19 12.93 -8.86
C ALA A 303 0.88 14.11 -9.78
N GLY A 304 -0.21 14.81 -9.50
CA GLY A 304 -0.54 16.17 -9.95
C GLY A 304 -0.61 17.18 -8.80
N ALA A 305 -0.15 16.80 -7.60
CA ALA A 305 0.01 17.67 -6.43
C ALA A 305 1.13 17.14 -5.50
N ALA A 306 1.27 17.74 -4.31
CA ALA A 306 2.23 17.32 -3.29
C ALA A 306 2.14 15.82 -2.97
N GLY A 307 3.30 15.24 -2.66
CA GLY A 307 3.47 13.79 -2.56
C GLY A 307 3.12 13.20 -1.19
N PHE A 308 2.72 11.94 -1.22
CA PHE A 308 2.65 11.06 -0.06
C PHE A 308 3.92 10.20 0.02
N ASN A 309 4.28 9.76 1.23
CA ASN A 309 5.38 8.82 1.44
C ASN A 309 5.03 7.82 2.55
N ASN A 310 5.51 6.58 2.42
CA ASN A 310 5.28 5.50 3.37
C ASN A 310 6.61 4.90 3.84
N SER A 311 6.65 4.46 5.09
CA SER A 311 7.85 3.93 5.75
C SER A 311 8.04 2.42 5.59
N ILE A 312 7.04 1.69 5.07
CA ILE A 312 7.08 0.23 4.87
C ILE A 312 7.30 -0.09 3.39
N VAL A 313 6.55 0.58 2.52
CA VAL A 313 6.60 0.38 1.08
C VAL A 313 7.12 1.66 0.40
N PRO A 314 8.30 1.64 -0.23
CA PRO A 314 8.81 2.80 -0.96
C PRO A 314 7.85 3.21 -2.07
N VAL A 315 7.76 4.53 -2.28
CA VAL A 315 6.85 5.16 -3.23
C VAL A 315 7.66 5.81 -4.34
N ILE A 316 7.49 5.33 -5.57
CA ILE A 316 8.08 5.90 -6.79
C ILE A 316 7.08 6.90 -7.37
N ARG A 317 7.46 8.18 -7.46
CA ARG A 317 6.58 9.24 -7.94
C ARG A 317 6.77 9.54 -9.42
N VAL A 318 5.66 9.67 -10.13
CA VAL A 318 5.62 9.96 -11.57
C VAL A 318 4.70 11.15 -11.80
N SER A 319 5.18 12.19 -12.51
CA SER A 319 4.36 13.35 -12.84
C SER A 319 4.61 13.85 -14.26
N GLY A 320 3.53 14.24 -14.94
CA GLY A 320 3.58 14.97 -16.21
C GLY A 320 3.50 16.48 -16.01
N ASN A 321 3.42 16.97 -14.77
CA ASN A 321 3.26 18.38 -14.46
C ASN A 321 4.59 19.05 -14.18
N THR A 322 5.01 19.96 -15.07
CA THR A 322 6.30 20.67 -15.00
C THR A 322 6.50 21.41 -13.68
N SER A 323 5.43 21.90 -13.04
CA SER A 323 5.50 22.61 -11.75
C SER A 323 5.84 21.69 -10.57
N LEU A 324 5.69 20.37 -10.74
CA LEU A 324 5.94 19.36 -9.70
C LEU A 324 7.25 18.60 -9.93
N ILE A 325 7.99 18.91 -10.99
CA ILE A 325 9.31 18.33 -11.23
C ILE A 325 10.33 19.02 -10.29
N THR A 326 10.35 18.53 -9.05
CA THR A 326 11.27 18.95 -7.99
C THR A 326 12.17 17.77 -7.60
N ALA A 327 12.98 17.93 -6.55
CA ALA A 327 13.78 16.84 -5.98
C ALA A 327 12.92 15.66 -5.50
N ASP A 328 11.63 15.87 -5.20
CA ASP A 328 10.73 14.84 -4.68
C ASP A 328 10.29 13.83 -5.75
N MET A 329 10.44 14.18 -7.03
CA MET A 329 9.93 13.42 -8.17
C MET A 329 10.93 12.39 -8.68
N ASP A 330 10.55 11.12 -8.73
CA ASP A 330 11.41 10.05 -9.25
C ASP A 330 11.44 10.03 -10.78
N ILE A 331 10.30 10.22 -11.43
CA ILE A 331 10.14 10.15 -12.89
C ILE A 331 9.46 11.42 -13.43
N ASN A 332 10.09 12.03 -14.42
CA ASN A 332 9.55 13.16 -15.17
C ASN A 332 8.89 12.67 -16.46
N ALA A 333 7.57 12.86 -16.57
CA ALA A 333 6.77 12.52 -17.75
C ALA A 333 6.32 13.76 -18.56
N CYS A 334 6.84 14.96 -18.26
CA CYS A 334 6.44 16.21 -18.91
C CYS A 334 6.68 16.21 -20.43
N GLY A 335 7.72 15.49 -20.89
CA GLY A 335 8.03 15.40 -22.33
C GLY A 335 6.87 14.86 -23.18
N ILE A 336 5.95 14.08 -22.59
CA ILE A 336 4.72 13.62 -23.28
C ILE A 336 3.80 14.81 -23.60
N MET A 337 3.62 15.72 -22.64
CA MET A 337 2.80 16.92 -22.81
C MET A 337 3.40 17.86 -23.87
N ASP A 338 4.73 17.91 -23.95
CA ASP A 338 5.47 18.72 -24.93
C ASP A 338 5.67 18.01 -26.27
N ALA A 339 5.15 16.78 -26.44
CA ALA A 339 5.37 15.93 -27.62
C ALA A 339 6.86 15.66 -27.95
N THR A 340 7.73 15.69 -26.95
CA THR A 340 9.18 15.39 -27.06
C THR A 340 9.55 14.02 -26.51
N ASP A 341 8.62 13.36 -25.81
CA ASP A 341 8.75 12.02 -25.29
C ASP A 341 7.47 11.21 -25.52
N THR A 342 7.51 9.91 -25.26
CA THR A 342 6.39 8.98 -25.48
C THR A 342 6.05 8.21 -24.22
N ILE A 343 4.78 7.79 -24.11
CA ILE A 343 4.30 6.90 -23.04
C ILE A 343 5.17 5.64 -22.94
N ASP A 344 5.56 5.05 -24.09
CA ASP A 344 6.39 3.84 -24.10
C ASP A 344 7.77 4.09 -23.48
N ASN A 345 8.43 5.19 -23.85
CA ASN A 345 9.74 5.52 -23.30
C ASN A 345 9.68 5.85 -21.80
N VAL A 346 8.71 6.65 -21.35
CA VAL A 346 8.52 6.94 -19.92
C VAL A 346 8.19 5.65 -19.15
N SER A 347 7.41 4.72 -19.72
CA SER A 347 7.16 3.42 -19.10
C SER A 347 8.43 2.58 -18.93
N ASN A 348 9.38 2.65 -19.87
CA ASN A 348 10.68 1.99 -19.73
C ASN A 348 11.51 2.61 -18.59
N GLN A 349 11.49 3.95 -18.45
CA GLN A 349 12.13 4.64 -17.32
C GLN A 349 11.52 4.23 -15.97
N ILE A 350 10.20 4.07 -15.91
CA ILE A 350 9.50 3.57 -14.71
C ILE A 350 9.97 2.16 -14.37
N ILE A 351 10.06 1.26 -15.36
CA ILE A 351 10.53 -0.11 -15.16
C ILE A 351 11.97 -0.13 -14.65
N ASP A 352 12.87 0.65 -15.25
CA ASP A 352 14.27 0.74 -14.81
C ASP A 352 14.36 1.22 -13.35
N LYS A 353 13.57 2.24 -12.98
CA LYS A 353 13.47 2.72 -11.60
C LYS A 353 12.89 1.66 -10.66
N VAL A 354 11.87 0.91 -11.08
CA VAL A 354 11.31 -0.22 -10.32
C VAL A 354 12.37 -1.26 -10.02
N PHE A 355 13.17 -1.68 -11.01
CA PHE A 355 14.25 -2.66 -10.80
C PHE A 355 15.35 -2.11 -9.89
N ALA A 356 15.74 -0.84 -10.06
CA ALA A 356 16.72 -0.19 -9.20
C ALA A 356 16.23 -0.16 -7.75
N VAL A 357 14.98 0.26 -7.52
CA VAL A 357 14.38 0.37 -6.19
C VAL A 357 14.19 -1.00 -5.54
N ALA A 358 13.71 -1.99 -6.31
CA ALA A 358 13.59 -3.36 -5.87
C ALA A 358 14.95 -3.96 -5.47
N SER A 359 16.02 -3.54 -6.15
CA SER A 359 17.40 -3.96 -5.86
C SER A 359 18.10 -3.12 -4.78
N GLY A 360 17.38 -2.19 -4.13
CA GLY A 360 17.86 -1.45 -2.96
C GLY A 360 18.23 0.01 -3.18
N ALA A 361 18.07 0.56 -4.39
CA ALA A 361 18.17 2.00 -4.57
C ALA A 361 17.02 2.71 -3.83
N PRO A 362 17.26 3.87 -3.21
CA PRO A 362 16.20 4.64 -2.57
C PRO A 362 15.28 5.30 -3.61
N THR A 363 14.02 5.54 -3.23
CA THR A 363 13.21 6.57 -3.92
C THR A 363 13.59 7.95 -3.40
N ASN A 364 13.24 9.00 -4.14
CA ASN A 364 13.74 10.34 -3.83
C ASN A 364 13.31 10.90 -2.46
N LEU A 365 12.18 10.43 -1.90
CA LEU A 365 11.74 10.80 -0.55
C LEU A 365 11.93 9.67 0.46
N GLU A 366 12.58 8.57 0.12
CA GLU A 366 12.84 7.52 1.10
C GLU A 366 13.71 8.06 2.24
N GLY A 367 13.27 7.87 3.48
CA GLY A 367 13.91 8.49 4.66
C GLY A 367 13.41 9.89 4.99
N VAL A 368 12.49 10.47 4.20
CA VAL A 368 12.04 11.87 4.34
C VAL A 368 10.51 11.94 4.46
N GLY A 369 10.03 12.74 5.43
CA GLY A 369 8.62 13.17 5.48
C GLY A 369 7.59 12.03 5.55
N PHE A 370 7.92 10.93 6.24
CA PHE A 370 7.02 9.78 6.35
C PHE A 370 5.66 10.18 6.93
N ALA A 371 4.59 9.78 6.25
CA ALA A 371 3.28 9.81 6.85
C ALA A 371 3.23 8.81 8.00
N TYR A 372 2.45 9.12 9.05
CA TYR A 372 2.07 8.10 10.02
C TYR A 372 1.41 6.93 9.28
N ALA A 373 1.81 5.70 9.62
CA ALA A 373 1.18 4.48 9.11
C ALA A 373 -0.31 4.50 9.50
N SER A 374 -1.12 5.08 8.62
CA SER A 374 -2.53 5.33 8.87
C SER A 374 -3.28 4.05 8.54
N LEU A 375 -3.82 3.41 9.56
CA LEU A 375 -4.69 2.26 9.37
C LEU A 375 -6.04 2.77 8.88
N TYR A 376 -6.66 2.01 7.98
CA TYR A 376 -8.01 2.25 7.52
C TYR A 376 -8.87 1.07 7.95
N GLN A 377 -10.12 1.36 8.29
CA GLN A 377 -11.07 0.36 8.69
C GLN A 377 -12.49 0.76 8.27
N LYS A 378 -13.23 -0.21 7.76
CA LYS A 378 -14.67 -0.09 7.52
C LYS A 378 -15.42 -0.33 8.84
N ASP A 379 -16.29 0.61 9.23
CA ASP A 379 -17.09 0.46 10.46
C ASP A 379 -18.17 -0.59 10.22
N GLN A 380 -18.08 -1.73 10.93
CA GLN A 380 -18.96 -2.86 10.73
C GLN A 380 -20.44 -2.56 11.04
N ARG A 381 -20.70 -1.59 11.93
CA ARG A 381 -22.06 -1.14 12.22
C ARG A 381 -22.60 -0.34 11.05
N LEU A 382 -21.76 0.48 10.42
CA LEU A 382 -22.14 1.23 9.22
C LEU A 382 -22.41 0.27 8.07
N GLU A 383 -21.51 -0.69 7.80
CA GLU A 383 -21.67 -1.71 6.76
C GLU A 383 -23.05 -2.41 6.88
N HIS A 384 -23.42 -2.81 8.10
CA HIS A 384 -24.73 -3.40 8.38
C HIS A 384 -25.90 -2.46 8.06
N VAL A 385 -25.82 -1.19 8.48
CA VAL A 385 -26.87 -0.18 8.26
C VAL A 385 -27.08 0.12 6.77
N ILE A 386 -26.00 0.15 5.98
CA ILE A 386 -26.06 0.41 4.53
C ILE A 386 -26.28 -0.85 3.68
N GLY A 387 -26.55 -1.99 4.35
CA GLY A 387 -26.92 -3.25 3.71
C GLY A 387 -25.79 -3.89 2.92
N ILE A 388 -24.53 -3.66 3.31
CA ILE A 388 -23.39 -4.34 2.71
C ILE A 388 -23.14 -5.63 3.49
N CYS A 389 -23.18 -6.75 2.77
CA CYS A 389 -22.91 -8.06 3.33
C CYS A 389 -21.43 -8.39 3.16
N PRO A 390 -20.73 -8.84 4.21
CA PRO A 390 -19.40 -9.40 4.09
C PRO A 390 -19.51 -10.79 3.44
N GLN A 391 -19.58 -10.80 2.11
CA GLN A 391 -19.49 -12.00 1.27
C GLN A 391 -18.06 -12.26 0.86
#